data_AF-A0A7C4NNE9-F1
#
_entry.id   AF-A0A7C4NNE9-F1
#
_cell.length_a   1.000
_cell.length_b   1.000
_cell.length_c   1.000
_cell.angle_alpha   90.00
_cell.angle_beta   90.00
_cell.angle_gamma   90.00
#
_symmetry.space_group_name_H-M   'P 1'
#
loop_
_entity.id
_entity.type
_entity.pdbx_description
1 polymer ?
#
loop_
_entity_poly.entity_id
_entity_poly.type
_entity_poly.pdbx_seq_one_letter_code
_entity_poly.pdbx_strand_id
1 'polypeptide(L)'
;MKVLDVVKIIINSTYVQTLNCIRYDLHCLDPPSVTSGMLDRYGIETYAKKLSFWKTVDIIISKYNNIALFKGRFGVFELSLNHDIEEVYKVENSDIYVDSLDCNYLNCVATPRSHTLRIYLEGMYGERVILRINIVTLLKLAIVENPYFRECLDEFVVNPLSLETITRLANCALGILSKHKSIYELLFSKHAKNATDVLKHSPFLKKYLIRELAKEDDQENQGTSNLTGI
;
A
#
# COMPACT_ATOMS: atom_id res chain seq x y z
N MET A 1 -15.23 -12.56 6.79
CA MET A 1 -13.77 -12.74 6.59
C MET A 1 -13.05 -11.96 7.68
N LYS A 2 -11.86 -12.37 8.14
CA LYS A 2 -11.13 -11.56 9.12
C LYS A 2 -10.51 -10.35 8.41
N VAL A 3 -10.46 -9.20 9.09
CA VAL A 3 -9.89 -7.95 8.54
C VAL A 3 -8.45 -8.15 8.07
N LEU A 4 -7.64 -8.88 8.85
CA LEU A 4 -6.24 -9.14 8.50
C LEU A 4 -6.07 -9.92 7.19
N ASP A 5 -6.94 -10.90 6.93
CA ASP A 5 -6.90 -11.70 5.70
C ASP A 5 -7.20 -10.81 4.48
N VAL A 6 -8.20 -9.92 4.62
CA VAL A 6 -8.57 -8.95 3.58
C VAL A 6 -7.44 -7.96 3.32
N VAL A 7 -6.79 -7.44 4.36
CA VAL A 7 -5.63 -6.55 4.24
C VAL A 7 -4.48 -7.26 3.51
N LYS A 8 -4.18 -8.52 3.86
CA LYS A 8 -3.15 -9.32 3.17
C LYS A 8 -3.45 -9.49 1.69
N ILE A 9 -4.71 -9.73 1.31
CA ILE A 9 -5.13 -9.83 -0.08
C ILE A 9 -4.96 -8.50 -0.80
N ILE A 10 -5.35 -7.38 -0.19
CA ILE A 10 -5.17 -6.04 -0.77
C ILE A 10 -3.69 -5.76 -1.05
N ILE A 11 -2.81 -6.02 -0.08
CA ILE A 11 -1.36 -5.83 -0.22
C ILE A 11 -0.81 -6.71 -1.36
N ASN A 12 -1.12 -8.00 -1.36
CA ASN A 12 -0.67 -8.94 -2.38
C ASN A 12 -1.17 -8.55 -3.78
N SER A 13 -2.45 -8.18 -3.91
CA SER A 13 -3.06 -7.82 -5.19
C SER A 13 -2.46 -6.52 -5.74
N THR A 14 -2.25 -5.53 -4.88
CA THR A 14 -1.57 -4.28 -5.24
C THR A 14 -0.15 -4.55 -5.74
N TYR A 15 0.59 -5.42 -5.04
CA TYR A 15 1.92 -5.82 -5.45
C TYR A 15 1.94 -6.53 -6.80
N VAL A 16 1.07 -7.52 -7.00
CA VAL A 16 0.95 -8.25 -8.27
C VAL A 16 0.57 -7.31 -9.43
N GLN A 17 -0.35 -6.37 -9.22
CA GLN A 17 -0.66 -5.37 -10.24
C GLN A 17 0.55 -4.51 -10.57
N THR A 18 1.29 -4.05 -9.57
CA THR A 18 2.53 -3.27 -9.76
C THR A 18 3.54 -4.04 -10.61
N LEU A 19 3.77 -5.32 -10.30
CA LEU A 19 4.69 -6.16 -11.07
C LEU A 19 4.22 -6.39 -12.50
N ASN A 20 2.92 -6.55 -12.72
CA ASN A 20 2.37 -6.68 -14.07
C ASN A 20 2.57 -5.39 -14.86
N CYS A 21 2.34 -4.22 -14.26
CA CYS A 21 2.60 -2.94 -14.91
C CYS A 21 4.05 -2.81 -15.37
N ILE A 22 5.02 -3.25 -14.55
CA ILE A 22 6.44 -3.22 -14.91
C ILE A 22 6.74 -4.27 -15.99
N ARG A 23 6.28 -5.51 -15.80
CA ARG A 23 6.60 -6.64 -16.68
C ARG A 23 6.14 -6.42 -18.12
N TYR A 24 4.99 -5.78 -18.30
CA TYR A 24 4.38 -5.55 -19.60
C TYR A 24 4.52 -4.10 -20.08
N ASP A 25 5.37 -3.30 -19.42
CA ASP A 25 5.62 -1.89 -19.75
C ASP A 25 4.33 -1.05 -19.90
N LEU A 26 3.36 -1.29 -19.02
CA LEU A 26 2.07 -0.61 -19.02
C LEU A 26 2.18 0.74 -18.32
N HIS A 27 1.44 1.77 -18.74
CA HIS A 27 1.46 3.08 -18.09
C HIS A 27 0.98 2.97 -16.65
N CYS A 28 -0.14 2.28 -16.43
CA CYS A 28 -0.78 2.10 -15.13
C CYS A 28 -0.95 3.43 -14.40
N LEU A 29 -1.69 4.37 -15.00
CA LEU A 29 -1.94 5.68 -14.40
C LEU A 29 -3.00 5.61 -13.30
N ASP A 30 -4.05 4.79 -13.50
CA ASP A 30 -5.07 4.58 -12.47
C ASP A 30 -5.68 3.16 -12.43
N PRO A 31 -4.84 2.11 -12.37
CA PRO A 31 -5.33 0.74 -12.33
C PRO A 31 -5.98 0.43 -10.96
N PRO A 32 -6.92 -0.52 -10.91
CA PRO A 32 -7.46 -1.00 -9.65
C PRO A 32 -6.39 -1.77 -8.86
N SER A 33 -6.34 -1.56 -7.54
CA SER A 33 -5.54 -2.37 -6.63
C SER A 33 -6.12 -3.77 -6.45
N VAL A 34 -7.45 -3.89 -6.44
CA VAL A 34 -8.21 -5.16 -6.35
C VAL A 34 -9.47 -5.05 -7.19
N THR A 35 -9.86 -6.12 -7.89
CA THR A 35 -11.19 -6.25 -8.51
C THR A 35 -11.84 -7.59 -8.16
N SER A 36 -13.16 -7.71 -8.35
CA SER A 36 -13.89 -8.95 -8.08
C SER A 36 -13.35 -10.17 -8.84
N GLY A 37 -12.76 -9.97 -10.03
CA GLY A 37 -12.16 -11.08 -10.77
C GLY A 37 -10.76 -11.44 -10.29
N MET A 38 -10.00 -10.51 -9.71
CA MET A 38 -8.70 -10.85 -9.09
C MET A 38 -8.85 -11.76 -7.87
N LEU A 39 -10.00 -11.73 -7.20
CA LEU A 39 -10.29 -12.50 -5.99
C LEU A 39 -10.23 -14.02 -6.19
N ASP A 40 -10.44 -14.49 -7.42
CA ASP A 40 -10.42 -15.92 -7.76
C ASP A 40 -9.03 -16.52 -7.48
N ARG A 41 -7.96 -15.77 -7.75
CA ARG A 41 -6.56 -16.16 -7.45
C ARG A 41 -6.27 -16.35 -5.97
N TYR A 42 -7.14 -15.85 -5.10
CA TYR A 42 -7.03 -15.98 -3.65
C TYR A 42 -8.03 -17.01 -3.08
N GLY A 43 -8.65 -17.84 -3.92
CA GLY A 43 -9.63 -18.86 -3.51
C GLY A 43 -10.99 -18.28 -3.09
N ILE A 44 -11.27 -17.02 -3.46
CA ILE A 44 -12.53 -16.31 -3.20
C ILE A 44 -13.35 -16.28 -4.48
N GLU A 45 -13.78 -17.46 -4.92
CA GLU A 45 -14.46 -17.63 -6.21
C GLU A 45 -15.98 -17.44 -6.12
N THR A 46 -16.58 -17.83 -4.98
CA THR A 46 -18.03 -17.80 -4.84
C THR A 46 -18.55 -16.39 -4.57
N TYR A 47 -19.74 -16.08 -5.11
CA TYR A 47 -20.41 -14.80 -4.90
C TYR A 47 -20.51 -14.41 -3.41
N ALA A 48 -20.89 -15.35 -2.55
CA ALA A 48 -21.00 -15.11 -1.11
C ALA A 48 -19.66 -14.73 -0.46
N LYS A 49 -18.55 -15.37 -0.87
CA LYS A 49 -17.20 -15.04 -0.38
C LYS A 49 -16.76 -13.67 -0.88
N LYS A 50 -16.99 -13.35 -2.17
CA LYS A 50 -16.70 -12.02 -2.74
C LYS A 50 -17.51 -10.92 -2.05
N LEU A 51 -18.80 -11.14 -1.80
CA LEU A 51 -19.63 -10.22 -1.03
C LEU A 51 -19.10 -10.01 0.40
N SER A 52 -18.66 -11.08 1.08
CA SER A 52 -18.02 -10.94 2.39
C SER A 52 -16.70 -10.17 2.33
N PHE A 53 -15.93 -10.29 1.25
CA PHE A 53 -14.70 -9.54 1.04
C PHE A 53 -15.00 -8.05 0.95
N TRP A 54 -15.88 -7.65 0.03
CA TRP A 54 -16.23 -6.24 -0.20
C TRP A 54 -16.86 -5.57 1.01
N LYS A 55 -17.75 -6.26 1.73
CA LYS A 55 -18.27 -5.75 3.02
C LYS A 55 -17.16 -5.47 4.04
N THR A 56 -16.10 -6.29 4.04
CA THR A 56 -14.96 -6.06 4.94
C THR A 56 -14.11 -4.89 4.45
N VAL A 57 -13.97 -4.71 3.13
CA VAL A 57 -13.34 -3.53 2.53
C VAL A 57 -14.08 -2.26 2.94
N ASP A 58 -15.42 -2.23 2.88
CA ASP A 58 -16.22 -1.07 3.33
C ASP A 58 -15.98 -0.72 4.80
N ILE A 59 -15.83 -1.74 5.66
CA ILE A 59 -15.49 -1.55 7.08
C ILE A 59 -14.08 -0.97 7.23
N ILE A 60 -13.11 -1.43 6.43
CA ILE A 60 -11.74 -0.88 6.42
C ILE A 60 -11.79 0.58 5.98
N ILE A 61 -12.48 0.89 4.88
CA ILE A 61 -12.61 2.25 4.34
C ILE A 61 -13.24 3.18 5.39
N SER A 62 -14.39 2.81 5.96
CA SER A 62 -15.07 3.66 6.95
C SER A 62 -14.21 3.99 8.18
N LYS A 63 -13.21 3.15 8.50
CA LYS A 63 -12.31 3.36 9.64
C LYS A 63 -10.98 4.01 9.29
N TYR A 64 -10.49 3.81 8.07
CA TYR A 64 -9.11 4.08 7.71
C TYR A 64 -8.95 4.96 6.46
N ASN A 65 -10.05 5.40 5.86
CA ASN A 65 -9.98 6.38 4.77
C ASN A 65 -9.46 7.73 5.30
N ASN A 66 -8.70 8.44 4.47
CA ASN A 66 -8.09 9.73 4.75
C ASN A 66 -7.18 9.73 6.00
N ILE A 67 -6.48 8.63 6.28
CA ILE A 67 -5.46 8.63 7.34
C ILE A 67 -4.26 9.45 6.90
N ALA A 68 -3.88 10.43 7.72
CA ALA A 68 -2.60 11.13 7.62
C ALA A 68 -1.41 10.16 7.76
N LEU A 69 -0.80 9.84 6.62
CA LEU A 69 0.40 9.03 6.52
C LEU A 69 1.65 9.84 6.80
N PHE A 70 1.75 11.06 6.28
CA PHE A 70 2.89 11.95 6.51
C PHE A 70 2.44 13.40 6.70
N LYS A 71 3.15 14.14 7.56
CA LYS A 71 2.97 15.58 7.70
C LYS A 71 4.21 16.32 7.24
N GLY A 72 4.06 17.09 6.17
CA GLY A 72 5.09 17.98 5.64
C GLY A 72 4.92 19.42 6.15
N ARG A 73 5.81 20.30 5.68
CA ARG A 73 5.81 21.73 5.97
C ARG A 73 4.60 22.44 5.37
N PHE A 74 4.19 22.04 4.18
CA PHE A 74 3.15 22.69 3.39
C PHE A 74 1.96 21.76 3.12
N GLY A 75 1.74 20.72 3.92
CA GLY A 75 0.62 19.82 3.66
C GLY A 75 0.66 18.51 4.41
N VAL A 76 -0.42 17.76 4.24
CA VAL A 76 -0.59 16.42 4.79
C VAL A 76 -0.69 15.44 3.63
N PHE A 77 0.02 14.32 3.71
CA PHE A 77 -0.14 13.22 2.79
C PHE A 77 -1.03 12.16 3.45
N GLU A 78 -2.14 11.83 2.81
CA GLU A 78 -3.18 10.95 3.33
C GLU A 78 -3.38 9.73 2.43
N LEU A 79 -3.81 8.63 3.03
CA LEU A 79 -4.24 7.44 2.29
C LEU A 79 -5.73 7.56 1.97
N SER A 80 -6.07 7.53 0.69
CA SER A 80 -7.45 7.53 0.21
C SER A 80 -7.81 6.17 -0.38
N LEU A 81 -8.91 5.59 0.07
CA LEU A 81 -9.40 4.26 -0.26
C LEU A 81 -10.77 4.37 -0.92
N ASN A 82 -10.83 4.06 -2.22
CA ASN A 82 -12.04 4.19 -3.03
C ASN A 82 -12.56 2.82 -3.44
N HIS A 83 -13.74 2.46 -2.96
CA HIS A 83 -14.45 1.25 -3.38
C HIS A 83 -15.69 1.65 -4.19
N ASP A 84 -15.71 1.22 -5.45
CA ASP A 84 -16.76 1.54 -6.41
C ASP A 84 -17.20 0.28 -7.18
N ILE A 85 -18.32 0.39 -7.87
CA ILE A 85 -18.81 -0.62 -8.83
C ILE A 85 -18.80 0.02 -10.22
N GLU A 86 -17.96 -0.49 -11.10
CA GLU A 86 -17.69 0.14 -12.39
C GLU A 86 -17.38 -0.90 -13.47
N GLU A 87 -17.21 -0.42 -14.70
CA GLU A 87 -16.62 -1.23 -15.77
C GLU A 87 -15.09 -1.30 -15.57
N VAL A 88 -14.54 -2.50 -15.64
CA VAL A 88 -13.09 -2.73 -15.55
C VAL A 88 -12.55 -3.33 -16.82
N TYR A 89 -11.34 -2.91 -17.21
CA TYR A 89 -10.64 -3.44 -18.36
C TYR A 89 -9.61 -4.48 -17.93
N LYS A 90 -9.65 -5.65 -18.57
CA LYS A 90 -8.75 -6.77 -18.32
C LYS A 90 -8.07 -7.15 -19.62
N VAL A 91 -6.74 -7.21 -19.65
CA VAL A 91 -6.00 -7.64 -20.86
C VAL A 91 -6.44 -9.06 -21.22
N GLU A 92 -6.82 -9.25 -22.48
CA GLU A 92 -7.42 -10.49 -22.97
C GLU A 92 -6.52 -11.70 -22.66
N ASN A 93 -7.12 -12.81 -22.22
CA ASN A 93 -6.42 -14.03 -21.81
C ASN A 93 -5.38 -13.87 -20.67
N SER A 94 -5.50 -12.83 -19.84
CA SER A 94 -4.59 -12.61 -18.70
C SER A 94 -5.33 -12.07 -17.48
N ASP A 95 -4.82 -12.24 -16.26
CA ASP A 95 -5.41 -11.66 -15.04
C ASP A 95 -4.86 -10.27 -14.67
N ILE A 96 -4.59 -9.47 -15.70
CA ILE A 96 -4.02 -8.13 -15.58
C ILE A 96 -5.14 -7.13 -15.83
N TYR A 97 -5.39 -6.27 -14.86
CA TYR A 97 -6.42 -5.24 -14.96
C TYR A 97 -5.73 -3.91 -15.16
N VAL A 98 -6.23 -3.15 -16.12
CA VAL A 98 -5.58 -1.93 -16.61
C VAL A 98 -6.58 -0.79 -16.63
N ASP A 99 -6.07 0.43 -16.76
CA ASP A 99 -6.91 1.57 -17.06
C ASP A 99 -7.29 1.61 -18.55
N SER A 100 -8.21 2.51 -18.90
CA SER A 100 -8.70 2.65 -20.28
C SER A 100 -7.62 3.13 -21.25
N LEU A 101 -6.57 3.81 -20.77
CA LEU A 101 -5.51 4.33 -21.63
C LEU A 101 -4.60 3.19 -22.09
N ASP A 102 -4.16 2.34 -21.17
CA ASP A 102 -3.41 1.13 -21.51
C ASP A 102 -4.22 0.22 -22.44
N CYS A 103 -5.53 0.20 -22.25
CA CYS A 103 -6.43 -0.58 -23.08
C CYS A 103 -6.57 -0.08 -24.53
N ASN A 104 -6.21 1.17 -24.82
CA ASN A 104 -6.19 1.65 -26.20
C ASN A 104 -5.03 1.04 -27.02
N TYR A 105 -4.02 0.48 -26.34
CA TYR A 105 -2.82 -0.08 -26.97
C TYR A 105 -2.74 -1.61 -26.85
N LEU A 106 -3.70 -2.23 -26.15
CA LEU A 106 -3.74 -3.67 -25.88
C LEU A 106 -5.13 -4.21 -26.17
N ASN A 107 -5.23 -5.50 -26.50
CA ASN A 107 -6.53 -6.16 -26.56
C ASN A 107 -7.04 -6.38 -25.13
N CYS A 108 -8.13 -5.73 -24.75
CA CYS A 108 -8.80 -5.99 -23.47
C CYS A 108 -10.25 -6.40 -23.63
N VAL A 109 -10.73 -7.04 -22.58
CA VAL A 109 -12.13 -7.34 -22.35
C VAL A 109 -12.66 -6.42 -21.27
N ALA A 110 -13.73 -5.70 -21.59
CA ALA A 110 -14.48 -4.91 -20.62
C ALA A 110 -15.39 -5.85 -19.79
N THR A 111 -15.28 -5.76 -18.47
CA THR A 111 -16.16 -6.46 -17.53
C THR A 111 -17.04 -5.43 -16.82
N PRO A 112 -18.35 -5.37 -17.12
CA PRO A 112 -19.23 -4.38 -16.51
C PRO A 112 -19.52 -4.74 -15.05
N ARG A 113 -19.79 -3.71 -14.23
CA ARG A 113 -20.28 -3.82 -12.84
C ARG A 113 -19.39 -4.69 -11.94
N SER A 114 -18.08 -4.58 -12.08
CA SER A 114 -17.14 -5.18 -11.14
C SER A 114 -16.95 -4.25 -9.94
N HIS A 115 -16.92 -4.82 -8.74
CA HIS A 115 -16.37 -4.11 -7.58
C HIS A 115 -14.88 -3.87 -7.80
N THR A 116 -14.42 -2.67 -7.41
CA THR A 116 -13.03 -2.24 -7.54
C THR A 116 -12.58 -1.49 -6.30
N LEU A 117 -11.38 -1.80 -5.82
CA LEU A 117 -10.68 -0.96 -4.84
C LEU A 117 -9.54 -0.23 -5.54
N ARG A 118 -9.54 1.09 -5.45
CA ARG A 118 -8.39 1.93 -5.76
C ARG A 118 -7.85 2.55 -4.48
N ILE A 119 -6.54 2.66 -4.41
CA ILE A 119 -5.82 3.22 -3.27
C ILE A 119 -4.95 4.34 -3.80
N TYR A 120 -5.04 5.50 -3.16
CA TYR A 120 -4.31 6.70 -3.54
C TYR A 120 -3.50 7.24 -2.37
N LEU A 121 -2.35 7.81 -2.70
CA LEU A 121 -1.69 8.78 -1.84
C LEU A 121 -2.13 10.18 -2.29
N GLU A 122 -2.81 10.90 -1.40
CA GLU A 122 -3.28 12.26 -1.66
C GLU A 122 -2.45 13.26 -0.86
N GLY A 123 -1.98 14.32 -1.52
CA GLY A 123 -1.34 15.48 -0.90
C GLY A 123 -2.37 16.59 -0.73
N MET A 124 -2.56 17.03 0.51
CA MET A 124 -3.54 18.03 0.92
C MET A 124 -2.85 19.33 1.33
N TYR A 125 -3.30 20.46 0.79
CA TYR A 125 -2.95 21.81 1.26
C TYR A 125 -4.21 22.53 1.74
N GLY A 126 -4.38 22.62 3.07
CA GLY A 126 -5.68 22.95 3.65
C GLY A 126 -6.71 21.89 3.23
N GLU A 127 -7.85 22.34 2.71
CA GLU A 127 -8.94 21.47 2.24
C GLU A 127 -8.82 21.08 0.75
N ARG A 128 -7.70 21.39 0.09
CA ARG A 128 -7.53 21.13 -1.35
C ARG A 128 -6.56 19.98 -1.60
N VAL A 129 -7.00 19.02 -2.42
CA VAL A 129 -6.13 18.00 -3.00
C VAL A 129 -5.22 18.66 -4.04
N ILE A 130 -3.92 18.70 -3.77
CA ILE A 130 -2.90 19.25 -4.68
C ILE A 130 -2.13 18.16 -5.42
N LEU A 131 -2.17 16.93 -4.92
CA LEU A 131 -1.56 15.75 -5.52
C LEU A 131 -2.47 14.56 -5.26
N ARG A 132 -2.66 13.72 -6.27
CA ARG A 132 -3.28 12.41 -6.11
C ARG A 132 -2.54 11.44 -7.01
N ILE A 133 -1.97 10.40 -6.41
CA ILE A 133 -1.26 9.35 -7.14
C ILE A 133 -1.79 7.99 -6.72
N ASN A 134 -2.14 7.15 -7.70
CA ASN A 134 -2.55 5.78 -7.45
C ASN A 134 -1.37 4.98 -6.87
N ILE A 135 -1.63 4.12 -5.88
CA ILE A 135 -0.57 3.39 -5.17
C ILE A 135 0.20 2.45 -6.09
N VAL A 136 -0.46 1.84 -7.08
CA VAL A 136 0.18 0.93 -8.05
C VAL A 136 1.17 1.73 -8.90
N THR A 137 0.75 2.91 -9.37
CA THR A 137 1.62 3.84 -10.10
C THR A 137 2.80 4.28 -9.25
N LEU A 138 2.56 4.66 -7.99
CA LEU A 138 3.61 5.10 -7.07
C LEU A 138 4.65 4.01 -6.82
N LEU A 139 4.20 2.77 -6.56
CA LEU A 139 5.09 1.63 -6.34
C LEU A 139 5.86 1.27 -7.62
N LYS A 140 5.21 1.34 -8.79
CA LYS A 140 5.89 1.17 -10.09
C LYS A 140 7.03 2.18 -10.25
N LEU A 141 6.75 3.47 -10.05
CA LEU A 141 7.75 4.52 -10.14
C LEU A 141 8.90 4.30 -9.15
N ALA A 142 8.59 3.91 -7.92
CA ALA A 142 9.59 3.62 -6.89
C ALA A 142 10.53 2.45 -7.29
N ILE A 143 9.98 1.37 -7.85
CA ILE A 143 10.78 0.23 -8.33
C ILE A 143 11.64 0.61 -9.54
N VAL A 144 11.10 1.39 -10.49
CA VAL A 144 11.85 1.87 -11.65
C VAL A 144 13.01 2.79 -11.23
N GLU A 145 12.77 3.67 -10.25
CA GLU A 145 13.78 4.59 -9.71
C GLU A 145 14.88 3.86 -8.92
N ASN A 146 14.53 2.77 -8.24
CA ASN A 146 15.48 1.91 -7.53
C ASN A 146 15.02 0.44 -7.55
N PRO A 147 15.60 -0.41 -8.41
CA PRO A 147 15.23 -1.82 -8.50
C PRO A 147 15.35 -2.59 -7.18
N TYR A 148 16.26 -2.19 -6.28
CA TYR A 148 16.38 -2.80 -4.94
C TYR A 148 15.13 -2.60 -4.07
N PHE A 149 14.33 -1.57 -4.34
CA PHE A 149 13.05 -1.36 -3.66
C PHE A 149 12.07 -2.53 -3.86
N ARG A 150 12.17 -3.23 -4.99
CA ARG A 150 11.38 -4.43 -5.27
C ARG A 150 11.65 -5.54 -4.26
N GLU A 151 12.93 -5.80 -3.94
CA GLU A 151 13.29 -6.85 -2.98
C GLU A 151 12.70 -6.57 -1.60
N CYS A 152 12.68 -5.30 -1.18
CA CYS A 152 12.07 -4.90 0.08
C CYS A 152 10.54 -5.03 0.07
N LEU A 153 9.91 -4.81 -1.09
CA LEU A 153 8.48 -5.07 -1.27
C LEU A 153 8.16 -6.57 -1.25
N ASP A 154 8.98 -7.41 -1.89
CA ASP A 154 8.83 -8.87 -1.86
C ASP A 154 8.76 -9.38 -0.41
N GLU A 155 9.68 -8.93 0.43
CA GLU A 155 9.70 -9.31 1.85
C GLU A 155 8.51 -8.77 2.64
N PHE A 156 8.12 -7.50 2.39
CA PHE A 156 6.95 -6.91 3.03
C PHE A 156 5.66 -7.65 2.69
N VAL A 157 5.53 -8.15 1.46
CA VAL A 157 4.32 -8.85 1.01
C VAL A 157 4.18 -10.24 1.66
N VAL A 158 5.30 -10.89 2.00
CA VAL A 158 5.31 -12.19 2.70
C VAL A 158 4.86 -12.05 4.16
N ASN A 159 5.39 -11.06 4.87
CA ASN A 159 5.03 -10.81 6.28
C ASN A 159 4.61 -9.35 6.49
N PRO A 160 3.43 -8.95 5.96
CA PRO A 160 3.00 -7.57 6.03
C PRO A 160 2.69 -7.20 7.47
N LEU A 161 3.02 -5.96 7.81
CA LEU A 161 2.80 -5.38 9.14
C LEU A 161 3.71 -5.95 10.24
N SER A 162 4.85 -6.58 9.92
CA SER A 162 5.89 -6.81 10.91
C SER A 162 6.79 -5.57 11.04
N LEU A 163 7.28 -5.30 12.25
CA LEU A 163 8.16 -4.16 12.50
C LEU A 163 9.43 -4.21 11.63
N GLU A 164 10.00 -5.40 11.48
CA GLU A 164 11.18 -5.67 10.65
C GLU A 164 10.94 -5.29 9.19
N THR A 165 9.87 -5.81 8.58
CA THR A 165 9.59 -5.55 7.15
C THR A 165 9.19 -4.10 6.90
N ILE A 166 8.44 -3.47 7.82
CA ILE A 166 8.13 -2.04 7.76
C ILE A 166 9.41 -1.20 7.80
N THR A 167 10.32 -1.52 8.73
CA THR A 167 11.59 -0.79 8.90
C THR A 167 12.49 -0.98 7.68
N ARG A 168 12.56 -2.20 7.15
CA ARG A 168 13.30 -2.47 5.92
C ARG A 168 12.74 -1.71 4.73
N LEU A 169 11.42 -1.74 4.53
CA LEU A 169 10.76 -0.99 3.46
C LEU A 169 11.02 0.52 3.59
N ALA A 170 11.00 1.07 4.81
CA ALA A 170 11.34 2.46 5.07
C ALA A 170 12.81 2.79 4.74
N ASN A 171 13.76 1.90 5.04
CA ASN A 171 15.17 2.05 4.64
C ASN A 171 15.32 2.03 3.11
N CYS A 172 14.60 1.16 2.41
CA CYS A 172 14.67 1.10 0.94
C CYS A 172 14.03 2.34 0.30
N ALA A 173 12.93 2.83 0.86
CA ALA A 173 12.34 4.11 0.47
C ALA A 173 13.31 5.27 0.70
N LEU A 174 14.09 5.26 1.79
CA LEU A 174 15.11 6.28 2.04
C LEU A 174 16.17 6.32 0.93
N GLY A 175 16.56 5.16 0.38
CA GLY A 175 17.47 5.08 -0.76
C GLY A 175 16.94 5.75 -2.03
N ILE A 176 15.61 5.78 -2.21
CA ILE A 176 14.95 6.53 -3.29
C ILE A 176 14.95 8.02 -2.94
N LEU A 177 14.49 8.36 -1.73
CA LEU A 177 14.33 9.75 -1.29
C LEU A 177 15.67 10.51 -1.21
N SER A 178 16.78 9.84 -0.98
CA SER A 178 18.11 10.44 -0.94
C SER A 178 18.59 10.96 -2.30
N LYS A 179 18.15 10.33 -3.41
CA LYS A 179 18.38 10.85 -4.77
C LYS A 179 17.64 12.17 -5.01
N HIS A 180 16.50 12.35 -4.33
CA HIS A 180 15.61 13.50 -4.45
C HIS A 180 15.66 14.42 -3.22
N LYS A 181 16.84 14.54 -2.61
CA LYS A 181 17.07 15.23 -1.34
C LYS A 181 16.49 16.66 -1.31
N SER A 182 16.67 17.44 -2.37
CA SER A 182 16.17 18.82 -2.45
C SER A 182 14.65 18.90 -2.35
N ILE A 183 13.93 17.98 -3.02
CA ILE A 183 12.47 17.88 -2.95
C ILE A 183 12.05 17.43 -1.55
N TYR A 184 12.76 16.46 -0.97
CA TYR A 184 12.45 16.01 0.39
C TYR A 184 12.63 17.13 1.42
N GLU A 185 13.72 17.89 1.35
CA GLU A 185 13.98 19.03 2.25
C GLU A 185 12.94 20.14 2.08
N LEU A 186 12.48 20.39 0.85
CA LEU A 186 11.37 21.31 0.58
C LEU A 186 10.08 20.86 1.29
N LEU A 187 9.78 19.56 1.27
CA LEU A 187 8.55 18.99 1.83
C LEU A 187 8.61 18.80 3.35
N PHE A 188 9.75 18.39 3.92
CA PHE A 188 9.86 17.95 5.33
C PHE A 188 10.86 18.77 6.16
N SER A 189 11.38 19.87 5.62
CA SER A 189 12.33 20.82 6.27
C SER A 189 13.72 20.28 6.61
N LYS A 190 13.91 18.95 6.62
CA LYS A 190 15.20 18.32 6.87
C LYS A 190 15.27 16.98 6.17
N HIS A 191 16.39 16.66 5.54
CA HIS A 191 16.61 15.35 4.95
C HIS A 191 16.62 14.23 6.01
N ALA A 192 15.87 13.16 5.77
CA ALA A 192 15.90 11.97 6.60
C ALA A 192 17.27 11.28 6.45
N LYS A 193 17.90 10.88 7.56
CA LYS A 193 19.21 10.20 7.53
C LYS A 193 19.10 8.69 7.71
N ASN A 194 17.96 8.21 8.21
CA ASN A 194 17.68 6.81 8.53
C ASN A 194 16.18 6.56 8.46
N ALA A 195 15.76 5.28 8.47
CA ALA A 195 14.35 4.91 8.51
C ALA A 195 13.59 5.59 9.66
N THR A 196 14.20 5.73 10.84
CA THR A 196 13.55 6.38 11.99
C THR A 196 13.15 7.81 11.68
N ASP A 197 13.96 8.57 10.95
CA ASP A 197 13.60 9.92 10.52
C ASP A 197 12.42 9.92 9.55
N VAL A 198 12.37 8.98 8.59
CA VAL A 198 11.22 8.81 7.69
C VAL A 198 9.95 8.49 8.50
N LEU A 199 10.07 7.56 9.45
CA LEU A 199 8.95 7.09 10.27
C LEU A 199 8.46 8.16 11.26
N LYS A 200 9.32 9.07 11.74
CA LYS A 200 8.92 10.21 12.60
C LYS A 200 7.94 11.14 11.92
N HIS A 201 8.02 11.29 10.59
CA HIS A 201 7.09 12.10 9.82
C HIS A 201 5.73 11.44 9.66
N SER A 202 5.58 10.17 10.03
CA SER A 202 4.33 9.43 9.98
C SER A 202 3.63 9.36 11.34
N PRO A 203 2.53 10.10 11.54
CA PRO A 203 1.75 10.01 12.79
C PRO A 203 1.22 8.59 13.02
N PHE A 204 0.83 7.92 11.94
CA PHE A 204 0.30 6.56 11.97
C PHE A 204 1.38 5.55 12.40
N LEU A 205 2.53 5.54 11.73
CA LEU A 205 3.60 4.60 12.06
C LEU A 205 4.23 4.90 13.41
N LYS A 206 4.35 6.16 13.83
CA LYS A 206 4.80 6.51 15.18
C LYS A 206 3.94 5.85 16.27
N LYS A 207 2.61 5.88 16.12
CA LYS A 207 1.68 5.23 17.07
C LYS A 207 1.81 3.71 17.04
N TYR A 208 2.06 3.14 15.87
CA TYR A 208 2.28 1.70 15.71
C TYR A 208 3.60 1.26 16.35
N LEU A 209 4.71 1.95 16.06
CA LEU A 209 6.04 1.68 16.63
C LEU A 209 6.03 1.71 18.16
N ILE A 210 5.42 2.73 18.77
CA ILE A 210 5.31 2.83 20.23
C ILE A 210 4.56 1.63 20.81
N ARG A 211 3.53 1.13 20.12
CA ARG A 211 2.73 -0.02 20.60
C ARG A 211 3.48 -1.33 20.47
N GLU A 212 4.23 -1.53 19.41
CA GLU A 212 5.00 -2.78 19.24
C GLU A 212 6.19 -2.83 20.20
N LEU A 213 6.91 -1.71 20.39
CA LEU A 213 7.98 -1.64 21.39
C LEU A 213 7.47 -1.92 22.81
N ALA A 214 6.30 -1.40 23.17
CA ALA A 214 5.68 -1.68 24.47
C ALA A 214 5.30 -3.16 24.66
N LYS A 215 4.97 -3.89 23.59
CA LYS A 215 4.68 -5.33 23.66
C LYS A 215 5.94 -6.18 23.81
N GLU A 216 7.06 -5.74 23.23
CA GLU A 216 8.36 -6.40 23.38
C GLU A 216 8.85 -6.25 24.84
N ASP A 217 8.74 -5.06 25.43
CA ASP A 217 9.09 -4.80 26.84
C ASP A 217 8.23 -5.62 27.83
N ASP A 218 6.95 -5.84 27.51
CA ASP A 218 6.04 -6.66 28.33
C ASP A 218 6.36 -8.17 28.24
N GLN A 219 6.88 -8.64 27.11
CA GLN A 219 7.29 -10.04 26.94
C GLN A 219 8.66 -10.33 27.58
N GLU A 220 9.58 -9.37 27.57
CA GLU A 220 10.89 -9.50 28.21
C GLU A 220 10.79 -9.48 29.75
N ASN A 221 9.84 -8.71 30.30
CA ASN A 221 9.54 -8.69 31.74
C ASN A 221 8.77 -9.94 32.24
N GLN A 222 8.15 -10.72 31.35
CA GLN A 222 7.54 -12.01 31.70
C GLN A 222 8.52 -13.19 31.59
N GLY A 223 9.66 -13.02 30.91
CA GLY A 223 10.72 -14.03 30.78
C GLY A 223 11.76 -14.04 31.90
N THR A 224 11.85 -12.97 32.69
CA THR A 224 12.87 -12.78 33.75
C THR A 224 12.42 -13.21 35.15
N SER A 225 11.15 -13.60 35.34
CA SER A 225 10.60 -14.03 36.65
C SER A 225 10.83 -15.50 37.01
N ASN A 226 11.55 -16.28 36.19
CA ASN A 226 11.80 -17.72 36.41
C ASN A 226 13.26 -18.10 36.75
N LEU A 227 14.14 -17.16 37.13
CA LEU A 227 15.55 -17.47 37.45
C LEU A 227 16.05 -17.07 38.85
N THR A 228 15.17 -16.68 39.78
CA THR A 228 15.53 -16.54 41.21
C THR A 228 14.78 -17.57 42.04
N GLY A 229 15.27 -18.81 42.01
CA GLY A 229 14.76 -19.93 42.77
C GLY A 229 15.80 -21.05 42.87
N ILE A 230 16.96 -20.74 43.44
CA ILE A 230 17.87 -21.70 44.07
C ILE A 230 18.15 -21.20 45.48
#